data_AF-A0AAV4V4R0-F1
#
_entry.id   AF-A0AAV4V4R0-F1
#
_cell.length_a   1.000
_cell.length_b   1.000
_cell.length_c   1.000
_cell.angle_alpha   90.00
_cell.angle_beta   90.00
_cell.angle_gamma   90.00
#
_symmetry.space_group_name_H-M   'P 1'
#
loop_
_entity.id
_entity.type
_entity.pdbx_description
1 polymer ?
#
loop_
_entity_poly.entity_id
_entity_poly.type
_entity_poly.pdbx_seq_one_letter_code
_entity_poly.pdbx_strand_id
1 'polypeptide(L)'
;MEQIEHYYNKDNWPTENERMLFLRIASDVPLLEDTLMRILIIGISRDHLLTAPDALELADQLVKRAAVTFIENFPVLEFENTELCDIIFNLCAYHHPENISLPQGYHPPNLAISELYWKAWSMLLIVICHNPTTFGDMAWKTCPMLRNLMEMCITNQFVFLHQHWRWEKRLKKSEPENSRWARWRKMKFYCLKAI
;
A
#
# COMPACT_ATOMS: atom_id res chain seq x y z
N MET A 1 -31.03 27.45 -38.15
CA MET A 1 -30.43 27.26 -36.82
C MET A 1 -30.70 25.83 -36.42
N GLU A 2 -29.70 24.97 -36.49
CA GLU A 2 -29.81 23.60 -35.98
C GLU A 2 -30.07 23.66 -34.47
N GLN A 3 -31.00 22.84 -33.98
CA GLN A 3 -31.39 22.79 -32.57
C GLN A 3 -30.18 22.41 -31.70
N ILE A 4 -30.02 23.12 -30.58
CA ILE A 4 -28.92 22.98 -29.60
C ILE A 4 -28.78 21.53 -29.08
N GLU A 5 -29.84 20.74 -29.14
CA GLU A 5 -29.87 19.33 -28.71
C GLU A 5 -29.11 18.37 -29.65
N HIS A 6 -28.69 18.82 -30.84
CA HIS A 6 -27.96 17.97 -31.79
C HIS A 6 -26.44 17.86 -31.54
N TYR A 7 -25.88 18.66 -30.63
CA TYR A 7 -24.43 18.69 -30.39
C TYR A 7 -23.90 17.56 -29.50
N TYR A 8 -24.74 16.87 -28.72
CA TYR A 8 -24.24 15.92 -27.70
C TYR A 8 -24.11 14.47 -28.20
N ASN A 9 -24.65 14.11 -29.37
CA ASN A 9 -25.01 12.72 -29.68
C ASN A 9 -24.39 12.14 -30.97
N LYS A 10 -23.31 12.72 -31.53
CA LYS A 10 -22.74 12.24 -32.81
C LYS A 10 -21.28 11.84 -32.81
N ASP A 11 -20.47 12.35 -31.91
CA ASP A 11 -19.08 11.94 -31.86
C ASP A 11 -18.98 10.79 -30.87
N ASN A 12 -19.12 9.56 -31.36
CA ASN A 12 -18.85 8.30 -30.64
C ASN A 12 -17.34 8.17 -30.34
N TRP A 13 -16.79 9.27 -29.83
CA TRP A 13 -15.40 9.58 -29.58
C TRP A 13 -15.21 9.66 -28.06
N PRO A 14 -14.22 8.95 -27.49
CA PRO A 14 -13.34 8.00 -28.16
C PRO A 14 -14.08 6.75 -28.63
N THR A 15 -13.58 6.11 -29.70
CA THR A 15 -14.17 4.85 -30.18
C THR A 15 -14.06 3.75 -29.11
N GLU A 16 -14.92 2.73 -29.13
CA GLU A 16 -14.90 1.66 -28.09
C GLU A 16 -13.52 0.98 -28.00
N ASN A 17 -12.81 0.85 -29.13
CA ASN A 17 -11.46 0.31 -29.18
C ASN A 17 -10.41 1.22 -28.51
N GLU A 18 -10.62 2.55 -28.56
CA GLU A 18 -9.72 3.55 -27.97
C GLU A 18 -10.09 3.88 -26.53
N ARG A 19 -11.32 3.59 -26.09
CA ARG A 19 -11.85 3.95 -24.77
C ARG A 19 -10.97 3.42 -23.63
N MET A 20 -10.52 2.17 -23.71
CA MET A 20 -9.61 1.57 -22.71
C MET A 20 -8.23 2.22 -22.72
N LEU A 21 -7.72 2.62 -23.90
CA LEU A 21 -6.44 3.30 -24.03
C LEU A 21 -6.51 4.71 -23.41
N PHE A 22 -7.55 5.49 -23.74
CA PHE A 22 -7.74 6.83 -23.17
C PHE A 22 -7.97 6.79 -21.66
N LEU A 23 -8.77 5.83 -21.17
CA LEU A 23 -8.94 5.61 -19.74
C LEU A 23 -7.60 5.29 -19.07
N ARG A 24 -6.78 4.45 -19.68
CA ARG A 24 -5.44 4.13 -19.16
C ARG A 24 -4.54 5.36 -19.14
N ILE A 25 -4.44 6.12 -20.22
CA ILE A 25 -3.62 7.34 -20.28
C ILE A 25 -4.09 8.38 -19.25
N ALA A 26 -5.40 8.55 -19.07
CA ALA A 26 -5.95 9.48 -18.09
C ALA A 26 -5.78 9.01 -16.64
N SER A 27 -5.67 7.69 -16.42
CA SER A 27 -5.54 7.08 -15.09
C SER A 27 -4.10 6.66 -14.75
N ASP A 28 -3.15 6.71 -15.67
CA ASP A 28 -1.73 6.44 -15.39
C ASP A 28 -1.07 7.68 -14.76
N VAL A 29 -1.51 7.99 -13.54
CA VAL A 29 -1.04 9.14 -12.74
C VAL A 29 -0.41 8.68 -11.42
N PRO A 30 0.69 9.31 -10.99
CA PRO A 30 1.35 8.99 -9.73
C PRO A 30 0.40 9.24 -8.55
N LEU A 31 0.60 8.51 -7.47
CA LEU A 31 -0.10 8.76 -6.21
C LEU A 31 0.77 9.64 -5.32
N LEU A 32 0.26 10.83 -5.02
CA LEU A 32 0.92 11.77 -4.11
C LEU A 32 0.75 11.32 -2.66
N GLU A 33 1.81 11.50 -1.86
CA GLU A 33 1.80 11.23 -0.42
C GLU A 33 0.67 11.95 0.31
N ASP A 34 0.52 13.25 0.06
CA ASP A 34 -0.53 14.08 0.69
C ASP A 34 -1.94 13.57 0.37
N THR A 35 -2.19 13.10 -0.85
CA THR A 35 -3.49 12.53 -1.23
C THR A 35 -3.80 11.26 -0.44
N LEU A 36 -2.82 10.35 -0.33
CA LEU A 36 -2.99 9.13 0.45
C LEU A 36 -3.22 9.45 1.93
N MET A 37 -2.40 10.31 2.50
CA MET A 37 -2.50 10.73 3.90
C MET A 37 -3.86 11.34 4.22
N ARG A 38 -4.38 12.22 3.36
CA ARG A 38 -5.72 12.82 3.53
C ARG A 38 -6.82 11.76 3.56
N ILE A 39 -6.80 10.80 2.64
CA ILE A 39 -7.81 9.73 2.60
C ILE A 39 -7.79 8.93 3.91
N LEU A 40 -6.59 8.58 4.38
CA LEU A 40 -6.43 7.82 5.63
C LEU A 40 -6.89 8.63 6.85
N ILE A 41 -6.56 9.92 6.93
CA ILE A 41 -7.00 10.81 8.01
C ILE A 41 -8.53 10.99 8.00
N ILE A 42 -9.14 11.11 6.83
CA ILE A 42 -10.61 11.17 6.69
C ILE A 42 -11.24 9.89 7.27
N GLY A 43 -10.65 8.71 7.00
CA GLY A 43 -11.14 7.44 7.56
C GLY A 43 -10.99 7.29 9.07
N ILE A 44 -10.04 8.02 9.68
CA ILE A 44 -9.89 8.08 11.14
C ILE A 44 -10.93 9.04 11.75
N SER A 45 -11.25 10.12 11.04
CA SER A 45 -12.27 11.07 11.48
C SER A 45 -13.65 10.43 11.47
N ARG A 46 -14.39 10.62 12.57
CA ARG A 46 -15.77 10.14 12.70
C ARG A 46 -16.81 11.10 12.10
N ASP A 47 -16.36 12.26 11.60
CA ASP A 47 -17.24 13.33 11.12
C ASP A 47 -17.60 13.17 9.63
N HIS A 48 -16.96 12.23 8.94
CA HIS A 48 -17.10 12.02 7.51
C HIS A 48 -17.86 10.72 7.19
N LEU A 49 -18.47 10.66 6.01
CA LEU A 49 -19.21 9.47 5.55
C LEU A 49 -18.30 8.28 5.18
N LEU A 50 -16.98 8.48 5.14
CA LEU A 50 -16.02 7.46 4.78
C LEU A 50 -15.55 6.72 6.03
N THR A 51 -15.84 5.42 6.11
CA THR A 51 -15.46 4.60 7.26
C THR A 51 -13.99 4.18 7.19
N ALA A 52 -13.38 3.80 8.33
CA ALA A 52 -12.00 3.32 8.36
C ALA A 52 -11.72 2.11 7.43
N PRO A 53 -12.58 1.07 7.37
CA PRO A 53 -12.44 -0.01 6.39
C PRO A 53 -12.45 0.48 4.95
N ASP A 54 -13.37 1.37 4.60
CA ASP A 54 -13.53 1.87 3.23
C ASP A 54 -12.36 2.78 2.84
N ALA A 55 -11.87 3.60 3.77
CA ALA A 55 -10.69 4.44 3.57
C ALA A 55 -9.44 3.58 3.32
N LEU A 56 -9.26 2.51 4.09
CA LEU A 56 -8.13 1.60 3.90
C LEU A 56 -8.23 0.83 2.58
N GLU A 57 -9.43 0.40 2.18
CA GLU A 57 -9.67 -0.24 0.89
C GLU A 57 -9.37 0.71 -0.28
N LEU A 58 -9.87 1.94 -0.21
CA LEU A 58 -9.61 2.96 -1.23
C LEU A 58 -8.11 3.27 -1.33
N ALA A 59 -7.43 3.41 -0.20
CA ALA A 59 -5.99 3.60 -0.12
C ALA A 59 -5.22 2.45 -0.77
N ASP A 60 -5.58 1.20 -0.45
CA ASP A 60 -4.96 -0.01 -1.02
C ASP A 60 -5.12 -0.08 -2.55
N GLN A 61 -6.31 0.21 -3.06
CA GLN A 61 -6.59 0.25 -4.50
C GLN A 61 -5.76 1.33 -5.21
N LEU A 62 -5.65 2.52 -4.62
CA LEU A 62 -4.84 3.62 -5.18
C LEU A 62 -3.35 3.28 -5.22
N VAL A 63 -2.84 2.67 -4.14
CA VAL A 63 -1.44 2.23 -4.05
C VAL A 63 -1.15 1.15 -5.08
N LYS A 64 -2.00 0.11 -5.18
CA LYS A 64 -1.83 -0.96 -6.17
C LYS A 64 -1.87 -0.44 -7.60
N ARG A 65 -2.83 0.43 -7.92
CA ARG A 65 -2.94 1.08 -9.24
C ARG A 65 -1.64 1.81 -9.59
N ALA A 66 -1.19 2.70 -8.71
CA ALA A 66 0.03 3.47 -8.95
C ALA A 66 1.29 2.58 -9.04
N ALA A 67 1.33 1.47 -8.28
CA ALA A 67 2.42 0.51 -8.32
C ALA A 67 2.51 -0.21 -9.67
N VAL A 68 1.37 -0.56 -10.29
CA VAL A 68 1.29 -1.21 -11.61
C VAL A 68 1.66 -0.25 -12.75
N THR A 69 1.33 1.04 -12.62
CA THR A 69 1.71 2.10 -13.58
C THR A 69 3.22 2.37 -13.61
N PHE A 70 4.04 1.69 -12.80
CA PHE A 70 5.48 1.92 -12.74
C PHE A 70 6.16 1.97 -14.11
N ILE A 71 6.69 3.14 -14.46
CA ILE A 71 7.53 3.39 -15.63
C ILE A 71 8.95 3.62 -15.13
N GLU A 72 9.94 2.98 -15.75
CA GLU A 72 11.35 3.19 -15.41
C GLU A 72 11.69 4.69 -15.50
N ASN A 73 12.29 5.24 -14.44
CA ASN A 73 12.67 6.66 -14.27
C ASN A 73 11.54 7.65 -13.98
N PHE A 74 10.31 7.19 -13.68
CA PHE A 74 9.25 8.06 -13.19
C PHE A 74 8.77 7.61 -11.79
N PRO A 75 8.95 8.42 -10.73
CA PRO A 75 8.49 8.06 -9.39
C PRO A 75 6.96 8.11 -9.33
N VAL A 76 6.34 6.94 -9.11
CA VAL A 76 4.87 6.80 -9.03
C VAL A 76 4.32 6.76 -7.59
N LEU A 77 5.17 6.42 -6.63
CA LEU A 77 4.87 6.21 -5.21
C LEU A 77 6.08 6.64 -4.39
N GLU A 78 6.22 7.94 -4.15
CA GLU A 78 7.32 8.51 -3.38
C GLU A 78 6.75 9.01 -2.05
N PHE A 79 7.22 8.41 -0.95
CA PHE A 79 6.75 8.70 0.41
C PHE A 79 7.94 8.96 1.32
N GLU A 80 7.88 10.06 2.06
CA GLU A 80 8.91 10.45 3.02
C GLU A 80 8.39 10.39 4.47
N ASN A 81 7.07 10.48 4.68
CA ASN A 81 6.49 10.53 6.00
C ASN A 81 6.45 9.13 6.66
N THR A 82 7.20 8.98 7.74
CA THR A 82 7.26 7.75 8.53
C THR A 82 5.99 7.47 9.33
N GLU A 83 5.15 8.47 9.59
CA GLU A 83 3.87 8.35 10.32
C GLU A 83 2.82 7.55 9.54
N LEU A 84 3.04 7.32 8.25
CA LEU A 84 2.14 6.54 7.39
C LEU A 84 1.82 5.16 8.01
N CYS A 85 2.81 4.48 8.57
CA CYS A 85 2.62 3.21 9.28
C CYS A 85 1.61 3.34 10.42
N ASP A 86 1.80 4.32 11.29
CA ASP A 86 1.00 4.50 12.50
C ASP A 86 -0.44 4.85 12.15
N ILE A 87 -0.64 5.70 11.14
CA ILE A 87 -1.96 6.07 10.63
C ILE A 87 -2.70 4.84 10.06
N ILE A 88 -2.02 4.03 9.25
CA ILE A 88 -2.60 2.82 8.68
C ILE A 88 -3.00 1.83 9.78
N PHE A 89 -2.14 1.62 10.78
CA PHE A 89 -2.47 0.71 11.89
C PHE A 89 -3.56 1.25 12.79
N ASN A 90 -3.68 2.57 12.94
CA ASN A 90 -4.77 3.18 13.66
C ASN A 90 -6.12 2.91 12.99
N LEU A 91 -6.19 2.93 11.65
CA LEU A 91 -7.40 2.52 10.91
C LEU A 91 -7.76 1.05 11.10
N CYS A 92 -6.77 0.20 11.40
CA CYS A 92 -6.99 -1.21 11.68
C CYS A 92 -7.41 -1.46 13.14
N ALA A 93 -7.28 -0.47 14.02
CA ALA A 93 -7.56 -0.63 15.44
C ALA A 93 -9.05 -0.86 15.68
N TYR A 94 -9.36 -1.83 16.54
CA TYR A 94 -10.71 -2.09 16.96
C TYR A 94 -11.12 -1.10 18.03
N HIS A 95 -12.10 -0.27 17.71
CA HIS A 95 -12.78 0.60 18.65
C HIS A 95 -14.14 0.00 19.00
N HIS A 96 -14.39 -0.20 20.29
CA HIS A 96 -15.70 -0.67 20.74
C HIS A 96 -16.77 0.40 20.45
N PRO A 97 -17.99 -0.01 20.06
CA PRO A 97 -19.11 0.91 19.89
C PRO A 97 -19.42 1.67 21.19
N GLU A 98 -19.80 2.94 21.08
CA GLU A 98 -20.14 3.83 22.21
C GLU A 98 -21.34 3.31 23.03
N ASN A 99 -22.12 2.40 22.45
CA ASN A 99 -23.29 1.79 23.06
C ASN A 99 -22.95 0.74 24.12
N ILE A 100 -21.66 0.35 24.24
CA ILE A 100 -21.20 -0.68 25.17
C ILE A 100 -20.50 -0.01 26.34
N SER A 101 -21.05 -0.16 27.55
CA SER A 101 -20.36 0.23 28.77
C SER A 101 -19.43 -0.91 29.22
N LEU A 102 -18.14 -0.62 29.29
CA LEU A 102 -17.15 -1.54 29.83
C LEU A 102 -17.23 -1.55 31.37
N PRO A 103 -16.93 -2.68 32.04
CA PRO A 103 -16.88 -2.75 33.49
C PRO A 103 -15.92 -1.72 34.08
N GLN A 104 -16.25 -1.18 35.25
CA GLN A 104 -15.45 -0.14 35.92
C GLN A 104 -14.04 -0.69 36.24
N GLY A 105 -13.00 -0.04 35.71
CA GLY A 105 -11.60 -0.46 35.86
C GLY A 105 -11.07 -1.39 34.76
N TYR A 106 -11.91 -1.79 33.79
CA TYR A 106 -11.46 -2.57 32.63
C TYR A 106 -10.86 -1.65 31.56
N HIS A 107 -9.56 -1.80 31.30
CA HIS A 107 -8.89 -1.17 30.16
C HIS A 107 -8.82 -2.18 29.02
N PRO A 108 -9.55 -1.96 27.90
CA PRO A 108 -9.52 -2.89 26.78
C PRO A 108 -8.11 -2.96 26.19
N PRO A 109 -7.61 -4.16 25.85
CA PRO A 109 -6.35 -4.29 25.14
C PRO A 109 -6.45 -3.66 23.75
N ASN A 110 -5.31 -3.18 23.22
CA ASN A 110 -5.28 -2.69 21.84
C ASN A 110 -5.39 -3.88 20.88
N LEU A 111 -6.55 -4.00 20.24
CA LEU A 111 -6.87 -5.07 19.30
C LEU A 111 -6.93 -4.51 17.89
N ALA A 112 -6.56 -5.31 16.89
CA ALA A 112 -6.70 -4.95 15.49
C ALA A 112 -7.76 -5.84 14.82
N ILE A 113 -8.50 -5.28 13.87
CA ILE A 113 -9.39 -6.02 12.99
C ILE A 113 -8.53 -6.80 12.01
N SER A 114 -8.56 -8.14 12.13
CA SER A 114 -7.62 -9.05 11.46
C SER A 114 -7.55 -8.83 9.94
N GLU A 115 -8.70 -8.68 9.27
CA GLU A 115 -8.77 -8.48 7.82
C GLU A 115 -8.10 -7.17 7.37
N LEU A 116 -8.38 -6.06 8.07
CA LEU A 116 -7.77 -4.76 7.79
C LEU A 116 -6.27 -4.79 8.06
N TYR A 117 -5.86 -5.47 9.13
CA TYR A 117 -4.46 -5.58 9.52
C TYR A 117 -3.61 -6.28 8.46
N TRP A 118 -4.08 -7.40 7.89
CA TRP A 118 -3.36 -8.10 6.83
C TRP A 118 -3.33 -7.32 5.51
N LYS A 119 -4.41 -6.58 5.21
CA LYS A 119 -4.47 -5.66 4.07
C LYS A 119 -3.46 -4.54 4.21
N ALA A 120 -3.39 -3.92 5.39
CA ALA A 120 -2.41 -2.88 5.73
C ALA A 120 -0.96 -3.34 5.52
N TRP A 121 -0.59 -4.54 5.98
CA TRP A 121 0.75 -5.07 5.73
C TRP A 121 1.06 -5.26 4.25
N SER A 122 0.09 -5.73 3.48
CA SER A 122 0.24 -5.93 2.04
C SER A 122 0.46 -4.59 1.32
N MET A 123 -0.34 -3.58 1.67
CA MET A 123 -0.19 -2.22 1.14
C MET A 123 1.16 -1.61 1.51
N LEU A 124 1.58 -1.70 2.78
CA LEU A 124 2.87 -1.20 3.25
C LEU A 124 4.05 -1.86 2.54
N LEU A 125 3.95 -3.17 2.25
CA LEU A 125 4.98 -3.89 1.51
C LEU A 125 5.16 -3.33 0.09
N ILE A 126 4.07 -2.96 -0.58
CA ILE A 126 4.12 -2.30 -1.90
C ILE A 126 4.80 -0.94 -1.79
N VAL A 127 4.43 -0.13 -0.78
CA VAL A 127 5.05 1.18 -0.53
C VAL A 127 6.57 1.06 -0.34
N ILE A 128 7.02 0.07 0.44
CA ILE A 128 8.45 -0.19 0.69
C ILE A 128 9.19 -0.57 -0.59
N CYS A 129 8.55 -1.29 -1.52
CA CYS A 129 9.16 -1.63 -2.81
C CYS A 129 9.52 -0.40 -3.65
N HIS A 130 8.78 0.69 -3.48
CA HIS A 130 9.04 1.95 -4.17
C HIS A 130 9.96 2.89 -3.38
N ASN A 131 10.03 2.73 -2.05
CA ASN A 131 10.78 3.60 -1.13
C ASN A 131 11.83 2.83 -0.31
N PRO A 132 12.80 2.13 -0.94
CA PRO A 132 13.69 1.19 -0.25
C PRO A 132 14.73 1.87 0.66
N THR A 133 15.12 3.11 0.36
CA THR A 133 16.19 3.84 1.06
C THR A 133 15.71 4.56 2.31
N THR A 134 14.48 5.09 2.27
CA THR A 134 13.85 5.81 3.38
C THR A 134 13.02 4.84 4.20
N PHE A 135 11.81 4.55 3.73
CA PHE A 135 10.80 3.78 4.43
C PHE A 135 11.20 2.30 4.58
N GLY A 136 11.83 1.72 3.56
CA GLY A 136 12.30 0.34 3.58
C GLY A 136 13.42 0.08 4.58
N ASP A 137 14.41 0.97 4.70
CA ASP A 137 15.49 0.81 5.68
C ASP A 137 15.00 1.03 7.12
N MET A 138 14.07 1.97 7.32
CA MET A 138 13.37 2.17 8.59
C MET A 138 12.59 0.91 8.98
N ALA A 139 11.67 0.45 8.14
CA ALA A 139 10.82 -0.71 8.40
C ALA A 139 11.63 -1.99 8.66
N TRP A 140 12.75 -2.17 7.95
CA TRP A 140 13.64 -3.32 8.16
C TRP A 140 14.24 -3.36 9.58
N LYS A 141 14.51 -2.20 10.18
CA LYS A 141 15.12 -2.06 11.50
C LYS A 141 14.09 -2.09 12.62
N THR A 142 12.94 -1.47 12.43
CA THR A 142 11.94 -1.21 13.47
C THR A 142 10.78 -2.20 13.48
N CYS A 143 10.44 -2.81 12.33
CA CYS A 143 9.24 -3.63 12.18
C CYS A 143 9.59 -5.09 11.81
N PRO A 144 9.66 -6.02 12.79
CA PRO A 144 9.98 -7.42 12.53
C PRO A 144 9.05 -8.11 11.52
N MET A 145 7.77 -7.73 11.52
CA MET A 145 6.78 -8.33 10.61
C MET A 145 7.02 -7.91 9.15
N LEU A 146 7.21 -6.62 8.88
CA LEU A 146 7.56 -6.15 7.53
C LEU A 146 8.87 -6.75 7.06
N ARG A 147 9.88 -6.79 7.93
CA ARG A 147 11.14 -7.45 7.62
C ARG A 147 10.93 -8.90 7.16
N ASN A 148 10.13 -9.68 7.88
CA ASN A 148 9.82 -11.06 7.49
C ASN A 148 9.13 -11.12 6.12
N LEU A 149 8.16 -10.24 5.86
CA LEU A 149 7.47 -10.17 4.56
C LEU A 149 8.44 -9.81 3.42
N MET A 150 9.31 -8.84 3.65
CA MET A 150 10.36 -8.44 2.70
C MET A 150 11.32 -9.60 2.43
N GLU A 151 11.74 -10.34 3.46
CA GLU A 151 12.55 -11.55 3.33
C GLU A 151 11.84 -12.62 2.48
N MET A 152 10.56 -12.91 2.76
CA MET A 152 9.77 -13.85 1.97
C MET A 152 9.72 -13.46 0.49
N CYS A 153 9.50 -12.17 0.19
CA CYS A 153 9.47 -11.66 -1.19
C CYS A 153 10.84 -11.72 -1.88
N ILE A 154 11.94 -11.42 -1.17
CA ILE A 154 13.29 -11.49 -1.73
C ILE A 154 13.69 -12.93 -2.08
N THR A 155 13.30 -13.91 -1.26
CA THR A 155 13.60 -15.34 -1.52
C THR A 155 12.55 -16.08 -2.32
N ASN A 156 11.40 -15.47 -2.57
CA ASN A 156 10.24 -16.16 -3.11
C ASN A 156 9.86 -17.40 -2.28
N GLN A 157 9.94 -17.29 -0.94
CA GLN A 157 9.59 -18.35 0.01
C GLN A 157 8.56 -17.82 1.02
N PHE A 158 7.28 -18.11 0.77
CA PHE A 158 6.15 -17.66 1.61
C PHE A 158 5.89 -18.61 2.78
N VAL A 159 6.93 -18.91 3.55
CA VAL A 159 6.84 -19.71 4.77
C VAL A 159 7.24 -18.81 5.93
N PHE A 160 6.49 -18.85 7.03
CA PHE A 160 6.84 -18.07 8.21
C PHE A 160 8.23 -18.49 8.74
N LEU A 161 9.18 -17.56 8.66
CA LEU A 161 10.58 -17.82 8.98
C LEU A 161 10.78 -17.68 10.49
N HIS A 162 10.63 -18.77 11.22
CA HIS A 162 10.93 -18.79 12.66
C HIS A 162 12.43 -18.61 12.98
N GLN A 163 13.34 -18.55 11.98
CA GLN A 163 14.78 -18.66 12.20
C GLN A 163 15.62 -17.65 11.39
N HIS A 164 15.83 -16.48 11.99
CA HIS A 164 16.70 -15.40 11.51
C HIS A 164 18.14 -15.85 11.20
N TRP A 165 18.72 -16.75 12.00
CA TRP A 165 20.10 -17.26 11.80
C TRP A 165 20.29 -18.05 10.49
N ARG A 166 19.22 -18.68 9.98
CA ARG A 166 19.26 -19.48 8.75
C ARG A 166 19.32 -18.58 7.51
N TRP A 167 18.85 -17.35 7.64
CA TRP A 167 18.87 -16.32 6.61
C TRP A 167 20.21 -15.63 6.44
N GLU A 168 20.84 -15.21 7.54
CA GLU A 168 22.19 -14.64 7.46
C GLU A 168 23.17 -15.59 6.79
N LYS A 169 23.04 -16.89 7.07
CA LYS A 169 23.84 -17.93 6.40
C LYS A 169 23.51 -18.08 4.91
N ARG A 170 22.26 -17.90 4.47
CA ARG A 170 21.87 -17.96 3.05
C ARG A 170 22.30 -16.70 2.29
N LEU A 171 22.11 -15.52 2.89
CA LEU A 171 22.52 -14.22 2.34
C LEU A 171 24.04 -14.14 2.17
N LYS A 172 24.80 -14.56 3.19
CA LYS A 172 26.27 -14.63 3.11
C LYS A 172 26.77 -15.62 2.06
N LYS A 173 25.96 -16.61 1.69
CA LYS A 173 26.30 -17.61 0.66
C LYS A 173 25.94 -17.14 -0.76
N SER A 174 25.09 -16.13 -0.91
CA SER A 174 24.48 -15.79 -2.19
C SER A 174 25.07 -14.59 -2.93
N GLU A 175 25.74 -13.60 -2.31
CA GLU A 175 26.24 -12.42 -3.07
C GLU A 175 27.16 -11.49 -2.23
N PRO A 176 28.08 -10.72 -2.87
CA PRO A 176 28.97 -9.77 -2.18
C PRO A 176 28.24 -8.48 -1.73
N GLU A 177 28.85 -7.79 -0.77
CA GLU A 177 28.32 -6.71 0.09
C GLU A 177 27.72 -5.48 -0.65
N ASN A 178 27.93 -5.35 -1.98
CA ASN A 178 27.27 -4.36 -2.86
C ASN A 178 25.84 -4.74 -3.32
N SER A 179 25.32 -5.88 -2.86
CA SER A 179 24.04 -6.52 -3.28
C SER A 179 22.75 -5.87 -2.75
N ARG A 180 22.81 -4.81 -1.92
CA ARG A 180 21.59 -4.21 -1.33
C ARG A 180 20.58 -3.76 -2.41
N TRP A 181 21.04 -3.13 -3.49
CA TRP A 181 20.20 -2.73 -4.63
C TRP A 181 19.67 -3.91 -5.47
N ALA A 182 20.41 -5.02 -5.55
CA ALA A 182 19.95 -6.22 -6.23
C ALA A 182 18.82 -6.91 -5.46
N ARG A 183 18.89 -6.90 -4.12
CA ARG A 183 17.84 -7.39 -3.22
C ARG A 183 16.55 -6.60 -3.36
N TRP A 184 16.63 -5.26 -3.36
CA TRP A 184 15.46 -4.40 -3.53
C TRP A 184 14.82 -4.54 -4.91
N ARG A 185 15.61 -4.71 -5.97
CA ARG A 185 15.10 -5.01 -7.32
C ARG A 185 14.36 -6.34 -7.37
N LYS A 186 14.89 -7.40 -6.75
CA LYS A 186 14.19 -8.70 -6.62
C LYS A 186 12.88 -8.55 -5.83
N MET A 187 12.92 -7.84 -4.70
CA MET A 187 11.72 -7.59 -3.89
C MET A 187 10.64 -6.89 -4.69
N LYS A 188 10.97 -5.77 -5.34
CA LYS A 188 10.03 -5.02 -6.19
C LYS A 188 9.46 -5.89 -7.31
N PHE A 189 10.29 -6.70 -7.97
CA PHE A 189 9.84 -7.61 -9.02
C PHE A 189 8.85 -8.67 -8.53
N TYR A 190 9.14 -9.33 -7.40
CA TYR A 190 8.25 -10.38 -6.86
C TYR A 190 6.99 -9.81 -6.21
N CYS A 191 7.08 -8.66 -5.54
CA CYS A 191 5.91 -7.98 -4.97
C CYS A 191 4.97 -7.49 -6.07
N LEU A 192 5.48 -6.82 -7.11
CA LEU A 192 4.64 -6.33 -8.22
C LEU A 192 4.02 -7.46 -9.06
N LYS A 193 4.63 -8.64 -9.12
CA LYS A 193 4.03 -9.82 -9.78
C LYS A 193 2.87 -10.45 -9.00
N ALA A 194 2.74 -10.15 -7.72
CA ALA A 194 1.71 -10.69 -6.84
C ALA A 194 0.50 -9.77 -6.69
N ILE A 195 0.58 -8.54 -7.22
CA ILE A 195 -0.52 -7.57 -7.35
C ILE A 195 -1.27 -7.86 -8.64
#